data_AF-A0A358PZF4-F1
#
_entry.id   AF-A0A358PZF4-F1
#
_cell.length_a   1.000
_cell.length_b   1.000
_cell.length_c   1.000
_cell.angle_alpha   90.00
_cell.angle_beta   90.00
_cell.angle_gamma   90.00
#
_symmetry.space_group_name_H-M   'P 1'
#
loop_
_entity.id
_entity.type
_entity.pdbx_description
1 polymer ?
#
loop_
_entity_poly.entity_id
_entity_poly.type
_entity_poly.pdbx_seq_one_letter_code
_entity_poly.pdbx_strand_id
1 'polypeptide(L)' 'MDKKEQRISGNEQPIDPQELLLQLNIVEQKLADVKARWPFHSVQPSMVAEREDLEEELERLRRLLFPESGTNDY' A
#
# COMPACT_ATOMS: atom_id res chain seq x y z
N MET A 1 8.85 40.47 15.71
CA MET A 1 7.90 39.34 15.67
C MET A 1 8.60 38.19 14.99
N ASP A 2 9.11 37.36 15.87
CA ASP A 2 9.91 36.17 15.70
C ASP A 2 9.12 35.09 14.97
N LYS A 3 9.77 34.36 14.06
CA LYS A 3 9.76 32.89 14.07
C LYS A 3 10.79 32.35 13.09
N LYS A 4 11.90 31.91 13.68
CA LYS A 4 12.86 30.97 13.13
C LYS A 4 12.23 29.59 13.11
N GLU A 5 11.70 29.10 12.00
CA GLU A 5 11.33 27.69 11.86
C GLU A 5 11.48 27.32 10.38
N GLN A 6 12.24 26.34 9.91
CA GLN A 6 13.24 25.45 10.46
C GLN A 6 13.84 24.83 9.18
N ARG A 7 15.16 24.90 9.02
CA ARG A 7 15.84 24.07 8.02
C ARG A 7 15.72 22.63 8.50
N ILE A 8 14.83 21.85 7.92
CA ILE A 8 14.89 20.40 8.09
C ILE A 8 15.83 19.87 7.01
N SER A 9 17.11 19.87 7.41
CA SER A 9 18.17 19.06 6.83
C SER A 9 17.95 17.61 7.29
N GLY A 10 18.11 16.64 6.39
CA GLY A 10 18.15 15.21 6.75
C GLY A 10 17.27 14.37 5.83
N ASN A 11 17.85 13.92 4.72
CA ASN A 11 17.25 13.03 3.73
C ASN A 11 17.22 11.56 4.21
N GLU A 12 16.86 11.35 5.47
CA GLU A 12 16.52 10.04 6.02
C GLU A 12 15.02 10.12 6.23
N GLN A 13 14.24 9.94 5.16
CA GLN A 13 12.79 9.85 5.33
C GLN A 13 12.54 8.65 6.26
N PRO A 14 12.09 8.85 7.52
CA PRO A 14 11.53 7.74 8.25
C PRO A 14 10.38 7.25 7.37
N ILE A 15 10.32 5.94 7.11
CA ILE A 15 9.18 5.37 6.40
C ILE A 15 7.95 5.80 7.20
N ASP A 16 7.22 6.79 6.69
CA ASP A 16 6.16 7.44 7.46
C ASP A 16 4.99 6.47 7.48
N PRO A 17 4.59 5.97 8.66
CA PRO A 17 3.52 4.99 8.74
C PRO A 17 2.20 5.55 8.16
N GLN A 18 2.05 6.88 8.13
CA GLN A 18 0.89 7.52 7.49
C GLN A 18 0.94 7.41 5.97
N GLU A 19 2.14 7.49 5.37
CA GLU A 19 2.31 7.31 3.93
C GLU A 19 2.05 5.86 3.52
N LEU A 20 2.52 4.89 4.31
CA LEU A 20 2.20 3.47 4.12
C LEU A 20 0.69 3.20 4.24
N LEU A 21 0.02 3.77 5.25
CA LEU A 21 -1.43 3.67 5.41
C LEU A 21 -2.19 4.28 4.23
N LEU A 22 -1.72 5.43 3.72
CA LEU A 22 -2.30 6.07 2.55
C LEU A 22 -2.14 5.18 1.30
N GLN A 23 -0.95 4.64 1.07
CA GLN A 23 -0.70 3.71 -0.04
C GLN A 23 -1.57 2.46 0.05
N LEU A 24 -1.70 1.87 1.25
CA LEU A 24 -2.56 0.72 1.49
C LEU A 24 -4.03 1.03 1.15
N ASN A 25 -4.53 2.19 1.57
CA ASN A 25 -5.89 2.62 1.24
C ASN A 25 -6.09 2.84 -0.27
N ILE A 26 -5.11 3.42 -0.96
CA ILE A 26 -5.14 3.61 -2.41
C ILE A 26 -5.20 2.26 -3.13
N VAL A 27 -4.37 1.29 -2.72
CA VAL A 27 -4.35 -0.05 -3.29
C VAL A 27 -5.67 -0.77 -3.02
N GLU A 28 -6.23 -0.69 -1.81
CA GLU A 28 -7.55 -1.23 -1.49
C GLU A 28 -8.67 -0.63 -2.35
N GLN A 29 -8.64 0.69 -2.58
CA GLN A 29 -9.64 1.33 -3.45
C GLN A 29 -9.51 0.89 -4.90
N LYS A 30 -8.28 0.78 -5.43
CA LYS A 30 -8.04 0.23 -6.77
C LYS A 30 -8.54 -1.21 -6.88
N LEU A 31 -8.27 -2.03 -5.86
CA LEU A 31 -8.72 -3.41 -5.80
C LEU A 31 -10.25 -3.51 -5.78
N ALA A 32 -10.91 -2.68 -4.97
CA ALA A 32 -12.36 -2.62 -4.88
C ALA A 32 -12.99 -2.20 -6.22
N ASP A 33 -12.37 -1.24 -6.91
CA ASP A 33 -12.82 -0.77 -8.22
C ASP A 33 -12.62 -1.82 -9.33
N VAL A 34 -11.47 -2.51 -9.35
CA VAL A 34 -11.21 -3.65 -10.26
C VAL A 34 -12.19 -4.79 -9.99
N LYS A 35 -12.48 -5.09 -8.71
CA LYS A 35 -13.49 -6.10 -8.31
C LYS A 35 -14.92 -5.66 -8.65
N ALA A 36 -15.23 -4.37 -8.58
CA ALA A 36 -16.55 -3.85 -8.97
C ALA A 36 -16.75 -3.89 -10.48
N ARG A 37 -15.70 -3.64 -11.26
CA ARG A 37 -15.69 -3.77 -12.72
C ARG A 37 -15.49 -5.21 -13.22
N TRP A 38 -15.37 -6.18 -12.31
CA TRP A 38 -15.04 -7.56 -12.61
C TRP A 38 -16.17 -8.25 -13.40
N PRO A 39 -15.93 -8.64 -14.66
CA PRO A 39 -16.96 -9.32 -15.46
C PRO A 39 -17.20 -10.73 -14.91
N PHE A 40 -18.44 -11.05 -14.54
CA PHE A 40 -18.83 -12.29 -13.86
C PHE A 40 -18.53 -13.59 -14.66
N HIS A 41 -18.38 -13.47 -15.99
CA HIS A 41 -18.22 -14.63 -16.88
C HIS A 41 -17.03 -14.52 -17.84
N SER A 42 -16.32 -13.39 -17.90
CA SER A 42 -15.25 -13.17 -18.88
C SER A 42 -14.10 -12.39 -18.27
N VAL A 43 -13.60 -12.93 -17.16
CA VAL A 43 -12.45 -12.37 -16.46
C VAL A 43 -11.23 -12.54 -17.36
N GLN A 44 -10.69 -11.43 -17.82
CA GLN A 44 -9.46 -11.47 -18.61
C GLN A 44 -8.29 -11.84 -17.69
N PRO A 45 -7.37 -12.70 -18.12
CA PRO A 45 -6.18 -13.04 -17.33
C PRO A 45 -5.36 -11.81 -16.96
N SER A 46 -5.37 -10.76 -17.79
CA SER A 46 -4.76 -9.47 -17.47
C SER A 46 -5.43 -8.74 -16.29
N MET A 47 -6.75 -8.87 -16.11
CA MET A 47 -7.45 -8.31 -14.92
C MET A 47 -7.21 -9.13 -13.67
N VAL A 48 -7.03 -10.46 -13.82
CA VAL A 48 -6.63 -11.32 -12.68
C VAL A 48 -5.23 -10.94 -12.23
N ALA A 49 -4.28 -10.85 -13.16
CA ALA A 49 -2.92 -10.44 -12.87
C ALA A 49 -2.85 -9.05 -12.22
N GLU A 50 -3.62 -8.07 -12.72
CA GLU A 50 -3.70 -6.74 -12.09
C GLU A 50 -4.25 -6.80 -10.67
N ARG A 51 -5.24 -7.66 -10.41
CA ARG A 51 -5.77 -7.85 -9.06
C ARG A 51 -4.76 -8.53 -8.15
N GLU A 52 -4.13 -9.61 -8.60
CA GLU A 52 -3.11 -10.34 -7.84
C GLU A 52 -1.93 -9.43 -7.48
N ASP A 53 -1.48 -8.58 -8.41
CA ASP A 53 -0.43 -7.58 -8.18
C ASP A 53 -0.84 -6.55 -7.11
N LEU A 54 -2.09 -6.05 -7.17
CA LEU A 54 -2.65 -5.16 -6.14
C LEU A 54 -2.82 -5.87 -4.78
N GLU A 55 -3.20 -7.15 -4.74
CA GLU A 55 -3.32 -7.94 -3.51
C GLU A 55 -1.94 -8.18 -2.87
N GLU A 56 -0.93 -8.51 -3.67
CA GLU A 56 0.45 -8.69 -3.22
C GLU A 56 1.04 -7.38 -2.66
N GLU A 57 0.84 -6.25 -3.34
CA GLU A 57 1.34 -4.95 -2.88
C GLU A 57 0.66 -4.51 -1.58
N LEU A 58 -0.65 -4.76 -1.42
CA LEU A 58 -1.37 -4.53 -0.18
C LEU A 58 -0.75 -5.34 0.96
N GLU A 59 -0.53 -6.64 0.74
CA GLU A 59 0.08 -7.51 1.74
C GLU A 59 1.50 -7.04 2.10
N ARG A 60 2.29 -6.65 1.12
CA ARG A 60 3.64 -6.09 1.33
C ARG A 60 3.60 -4.83 2.18
N LEU A 61 2.77 -3.85 1.84
CA LEU A 61 2.59 -2.61 2.61
C LEU A 61 2.13 -2.91 4.04
N ARG A 62 1.24 -3.89 4.19
CA ARG A 62 0.75 -4.34 5.50
C ARG A 62 1.84 -5.01 6.33
N ARG A 63 2.71 -5.84 5.73
CA ARG A 63 3.87 -6.45 6.41
C ARG A 63 4.88 -5.39 6.86
N LEU A 64 5.09 -4.35 6.06
CA LEU A 64 5.95 -3.21 6.43
C LEU A 64 5.36 -2.40 7.58
N LEU A 65 4.04 -2.25 7.63
CA LEU A 65 3.34 -1.50 8.67
C LEU A 65 3.15 -2.29 9.98
N PHE A 66 2.95 -3.61 9.89
CA PHE A 66 2.73 -4.52 11.02
C PHE A 66 3.76 -5.67 11.06
N PRO A 67 5.05 -5.39 11.26
CA PRO A 67 6.08 -6.42 11.26
C PRO A 67 6.07 -7.35 12.49
N GLU A 68 5.31 -7.02 13.55
CA GLU A 68 5.40 -7.73 14.85
C GLU A 68 4.51 -9.00 14.99
N SER A 69 3.75 -9.38 13.96
CA SER A 69 2.97 -10.63 13.96
C SER A 69 3.65 -11.67 13.07
N GLY A 70 4.62 -12.37 13.65
CA GLY A 70 5.57 -13.23 12.95
C GLY A 70 4.97 -14.21 11.93
N THR A 71 5.36 -14.03 10.68
CA THR A 71 5.59 -15.17 9.79
C THR A 71 7.01 -15.67 10.07
N ASN A 72 7.15 -16.43 11.16
CA ASN A 72 8.28 -17.34 11.33
C ASN A 72 8.10 -18.47 10.31
N ASP A 73 8.41 -18.18 9.06
CA ASP A 73 8.54 -19.15 7.97
C ASP A 73 9.97 -19.71 8.08
N TYR A 74 10.14 -20.71 8.96
CA TYR A 74 11.38 -21.45 9.20
C TYR A 74 11.10 -22.94 9.08
#